data_AF-A0A0C2DBI5-F1
#
_entry.id   AF-A0A0C2DBI5-F1
#
_cell.length_a   1.000
_cell.length_b   1.000
_cell.length_c   1.000
_cell.angle_alpha   90.00
_cell.angle_beta   90.00
_cell.angle_gamma   90.00
#
_symmetry.space_group_name_H-M   'P 1'
#
loop_
_entity.id
_entity.type
_entity.pdbx_description
1 polymer ?
#
loop_
_entity_poly.entity_id
_entity_poly.type
_entity_poly.pdbx_seq_one_letter_code
_entity_poly.pdbx_strand_id
1 'polypeptide(L)'
;MKARYALDLLDLPPNIGKSLRADEEPSPELPAYKLSAGFAIGLICLGLVHTAGDEIAAARPPFKQPLPSIPDRLLALMHGGPRNQCVFIHPQMMTFPEAQAATAAPPQESRSNHVREGPNVNIHMTAHPATIALGLMYMRTGNAAIARELALPATISMLEEIRPDLIPGIIHEYAQSVLKFPSSVEVDISEKEQAYWDEVVDRETVAEVYLYAMSGACFAMSLKYSGAIGDTYESVSVILEDRLRYLMHDFNIESIDWPARHLIRAATRSVVNLCADMMLTSMAILNVGRGKVDTIRFARYRRSHDYELSYWSHYLWKYHEEMSVHRSLAMLFLGEGRYGFKRDNLSIALLVISMYPIVAHHVADNRLYHQPLRFLWTHAVEPRLLVPMCRKKNKPIQCDIEIRFKIASPLPYFGTAPMVLPPIDDMASIALRGAGVEEIHFDLTKEDRKRDLMEILTAGHGRVAITVTE
;
A
#
# COMPACT_ATOMS: atom_id res chain seq x y z
N MET A 1 -28.21 13.63 0.53
CA MET A 1 -26.75 13.38 0.44
C MET A 1 -26.45 12.05 -0.26
N LYS A 2 -26.94 10.90 0.23
CA LYS A 2 -26.67 9.55 -0.36
C LYS A 2 -27.00 9.39 -1.87
N ALA A 3 -28.04 10.05 -2.39
CA ALA A 3 -28.41 9.97 -3.81
C ALA A 3 -27.50 10.74 -4.79
N ARG A 4 -26.77 11.78 -4.32
CA ARG A 4 -25.77 12.49 -5.16
C ARG A 4 -24.50 11.66 -5.30
N TYR A 5 -24.02 11.07 -4.20
CA TYR A 5 -22.87 10.15 -4.23
C TYR A 5 -23.08 8.94 -5.13
N ALA A 6 -24.30 8.42 -5.21
CA ALA A 6 -24.63 7.29 -6.10
C ALA A 6 -24.54 7.65 -7.60
N LEU A 7 -24.86 8.89 -7.98
CA LEU A 7 -24.72 9.39 -9.36
C LEU A 7 -23.25 9.62 -9.70
N ASP A 8 -22.47 10.25 -8.80
CA ASP A 8 -21.03 10.45 -9.01
C ASP A 8 -20.26 9.11 -9.06
N LEU A 9 -20.70 8.10 -8.29
CA LEU A 9 -20.18 6.71 -8.33
C LEU A 9 -20.46 5.99 -9.66
N LEU A 10 -21.51 6.35 -10.38
CA LEU A 10 -21.82 5.78 -11.69
C LEU A 10 -20.94 6.38 -12.80
N ASP A 11 -20.43 7.60 -12.60
CA ASP A 11 -19.58 8.31 -13.55
C ASP A 11 -18.09 7.93 -13.46
N LEU A 12 -17.65 7.40 -12.32
CA LEU A 12 -16.23 7.10 -12.07
C LEU A 12 -15.67 5.85 -12.77
N PRO A 13 -16.36 4.68 -12.83
CA PRO A 13 -15.88 3.53 -13.60
C PRO A 13 -15.70 3.83 -15.11
N PRO A 14 -16.62 4.57 -15.77
CA PRO A 14 -16.40 5.10 -17.11
C PRO A 14 -15.13 5.94 -17.24
N ASN A 15 -14.71 6.69 -16.21
CA ASN A 15 -13.48 7.48 -16.24
C ASN A 15 -12.21 6.63 -16.22
N ILE A 16 -12.23 5.43 -15.61
CA ILE A 16 -11.13 4.46 -15.69
C ILE A 16 -11.04 3.87 -17.11
N GLY A 17 -12.17 3.43 -17.66
CA GLY A 17 -12.24 2.82 -18.99
C GLY A 17 -12.25 3.79 -20.17
N LYS A 18 -12.32 5.11 -19.93
CA LYS A 18 -12.47 6.14 -20.97
C LYS A 18 -11.38 6.01 -22.04
N SER A 19 -11.82 5.96 -23.31
CA SER A 19 -10.96 6.11 -24.48
C SER A 19 -10.86 7.58 -24.88
N LEU A 20 -9.77 7.96 -25.54
CA LEU A 20 -9.62 9.30 -26.12
C LEU A 20 -10.62 9.49 -27.25
N ARG A 21 -11.24 10.67 -27.33
CA ARG A 21 -12.13 11.06 -28.44
C ARG A 21 -11.32 11.49 -29.67
N ALA A 22 -11.94 11.58 -30.84
CA ALA A 22 -11.29 11.94 -32.11
C ALA A 22 -10.53 13.28 -32.02
N ASP A 23 -11.11 14.25 -31.33
CA ASP A 23 -10.59 15.63 -31.24
C ASP A 23 -9.87 15.92 -29.92
N GLU A 24 -9.69 14.91 -29.04
CA GLU A 24 -9.07 15.09 -27.72
C GLU A 24 -7.56 14.81 -27.82
N GLU A 25 -6.74 15.83 -27.55
CA GLU A 25 -5.29 15.63 -27.43
C GLU A 25 -4.98 14.70 -26.24
N PRO A 26 -4.08 13.71 -26.42
CA PRO A 26 -3.71 12.79 -25.36
C PRO A 26 -2.99 13.55 -24.25
N SER A 27 -3.65 13.73 -23.10
CA SER A 27 -2.97 14.25 -21.91
C SER A 27 -1.89 13.26 -21.47
N PRO A 28 -0.64 13.70 -21.26
CA PRO A 28 0.43 12.84 -20.74
C PRO A 28 0.15 12.33 -19.32
N GLU A 29 -0.82 12.92 -18.62
CA GLU A 29 -1.25 12.57 -17.27
C GLU A 29 -2.50 11.67 -17.22
N LEU A 30 -2.99 11.22 -18.39
CA LEU A 30 -4.14 10.32 -18.46
C LEU A 30 -4.00 9.05 -17.57
N PRO A 31 -2.83 8.40 -17.46
CA PRO A 31 -2.65 7.28 -16.53
C PRO A 31 -2.85 7.69 -15.06
N ALA A 32 -2.28 8.82 -14.64
CA ALA A 32 -2.46 9.35 -13.29
C ALA A 32 -3.92 9.71 -12.98
N TYR A 33 -4.64 10.25 -13.97
CA TYR A 33 -6.08 10.52 -13.86
C TYR A 33 -6.88 9.23 -13.63
N LYS A 34 -6.64 8.19 -14.45
CA LYS A 34 -7.32 6.89 -14.31
C LYS A 34 -7.04 6.26 -12.95
N LEU A 35 -5.78 6.32 -12.48
CA LEU A 35 -5.39 5.84 -11.15
C LEU A 35 -6.13 6.59 -10.03
N SER A 36 -6.25 7.91 -10.16
CA SER A 36 -6.98 8.73 -9.21
C SER A 36 -8.47 8.42 -9.17
N ALA A 37 -9.08 8.08 -10.31
CA ALA A 37 -10.45 7.57 -10.35
C ALA A 37 -10.58 6.23 -9.62
N GLY A 38 -9.60 5.32 -9.76
CA GLY A 38 -9.53 4.08 -8.98
C GLY A 38 -9.48 4.32 -7.48
N PHE A 39 -8.61 5.23 -7.02
CA PHE A 39 -8.55 5.62 -5.61
C PHE A 39 -9.87 6.23 -5.12
N ALA A 40 -10.50 7.09 -5.92
CA ALA A 40 -11.77 7.72 -5.57
C ALA A 40 -12.88 6.68 -5.38
N ILE A 41 -13.04 5.74 -6.32
CA ILE A 41 -14.03 4.64 -6.19
C ILE A 41 -13.75 3.82 -4.93
N GLY A 42 -12.49 3.44 -4.71
CA GLY A 42 -12.08 2.68 -3.54
C GLY A 42 -12.37 3.40 -2.22
N LEU A 43 -12.11 4.71 -2.15
CA LEU A 43 -12.39 5.53 -0.96
C LEU A 43 -13.88 5.76 -0.73
N ILE A 44 -14.67 5.95 -1.78
CA ILE A 44 -16.13 6.11 -1.65
C ILE A 44 -16.77 4.80 -1.18
N CYS A 45 -16.31 3.66 -1.71
CA CYS A 45 -16.82 2.33 -1.37
C CYS A 45 -16.12 1.65 -0.18
N LEU A 46 -15.27 2.39 0.54
CA LEU A 46 -14.30 1.84 1.49
C LEU A 46 -14.93 0.97 2.59
N GLY A 47 -14.68 -0.34 2.53
CA GLY A 47 -15.16 -1.30 3.52
C GLY A 47 -16.69 -1.39 3.67
N LEU A 48 -17.46 -0.79 2.76
CA LEU A 48 -18.93 -0.70 2.84
C LEU A 48 -19.64 -2.05 2.70
N VAL A 49 -18.94 -3.09 2.24
CA VAL A 49 -19.53 -4.43 2.06
C VAL A 49 -19.69 -5.17 3.40
N HIS A 50 -19.07 -4.70 4.50
CA HIS A 50 -19.16 -5.37 5.80
C HIS A 50 -20.44 -5.03 6.59
N THR A 51 -21.08 -3.88 6.33
CA THR A 51 -22.23 -3.38 7.11
C THR A 51 -23.57 -3.47 6.39
N ALA A 52 -23.54 -3.67 5.08
CA ALA A 52 -24.73 -3.83 4.26
C ALA A 52 -24.47 -4.95 3.25
N GLY A 53 -24.80 -6.18 3.65
CA GLY A 53 -25.06 -7.23 2.66
C GLY A 53 -26.04 -6.67 1.62
N ASP A 54 -25.70 -6.84 0.35
CA ASP A 54 -26.50 -6.49 -0.82
C ASP A 54 -26.75 -5.01 -1.18
N GLU A 55 -26.42 -3.98 -0.41
CA GLU A 55 -26.78 -2.60 -0.82
C GLU A 55 -25.98 -2.03 -2.01
N ILE A 56 -24.71 -2.42 -2.19
CA ILE A 56 -23.93 -2.00 -3.38
C ILE A 56 -24.20 -2.91 -4.58
N ALA A 57 -24.54 -4.19 -4.35
CA ALA A 57 -25.10 -5.05 -5.38
C ALA A 57 -26.49 -4.57 -5.83
N ALA A 58 -27.24 -3.91 -4.93
CA ALA A 58 -28.52 -3.26 -5.16
C ALA A 58 -28.43 -1.81 -5.66
N ALA A 59 -27.23 -1.22 -5.76
CA ALA A 59 -26.98 -0.03 -6.58
C ALA A 59 -27.04 -0.40 -8.09
N ARG A 60 -28.04 -1.18 -8.48
CA ARG A 60 -28.51 -1.27 -9.86
C ARG A 60 -29.16 0.08 -10.14
N PRO A 61 -28.63 0.87 -11.07
CA PRO A 61 -29.27 2.12 -11.41
C PRO A 61 -30.69 1.83 -11.95
N PRO A 62 -31.64 2.78 -11.83
CA PRO A 62 -33.04 2.59 -12.18
C PRO A 62 -33.28 2.57 -13.70
N PHE A 63 -32.36 2.01 -14.48
CA PHE A 63 -32.44 1.91 -15.92
C PHE A 63 -33.01 0.54 -16.33
N LYS A 64 -33.82 0.53 -17.40
CA LYS A 64 -34.44 -0.69 -17.97
C LYS A 64 -33.45 -1.71 -18.56
N GLN A 65 -32.14 -1.47 -18.47
CA GLN A 65 -31.10 -2.38 -18.92
C GLN A 65 -30.34 -2.97 -17.71
N PRO A 66 -30.06 -4.28 -17.69
CA PRO A 66 -29.30 -4.92 -16.61
C PRO A 66 -27.83 -4.50 -16.73
N LEU A 67 -27.46 -3.45 -16.01
CA LEU A 67 -26.07 -2.99 -15.95
C LEU A 67 -25.28 -3.88 -14.96
N PRO A 68 -24.06 -4.32 -15.31
CA PRO A 68 -23.20 -5.09 -14.40
C PRO A 68 -22.92 -4.31 -13.11
N SER A 69 -22.66 -5.01 -12.01
CA SER A 69 -22.37 -4.36 -10.73
C SER A 69 -21.05 -3.59 -10.79
N ILE A 70 -20.80 -2.65 -9.87
CA ILE A 70 -19.52 -1.92 -9.81
C ILE A 70 -18.33 -2.91 -9.67
N PRO A 71 -18.37 -3.93 -8.78
CA PRO A 71 -17.34 -4.97 -8.72
C PRO A 71 -17.13 -5.70 -10.05
N ASP A 72 -18.19 -6.12 -10.73
CA ASP A 72 -18.07 -6.85 -12.02
C ASP A 72 -17.43 -5.96 -13.09
N ARG A 73 -17.74 -4.66 -13.10
CA ARG A 73 -17.11 -3.69 -14.00
C ARG A 73 -15.62 -3.51 -13.69
N LEU A 74 -15.26 -3.44 -12.41
CA LEU A 74 -13.86 -3.33 -12.02
C LEU A 74 -13.08 -4.60 -12.36
N LEU A 75 -13.68 -5.79 -12.19
CA LEU A 75 -13.08 -7.05 -12.64
C LEU A 75 -12.89 -7.06 -14.15
N ALA A 76 -13.89 -6.63 -14.93
CA ALA A 76 -13.76 -6.51 -16.38
C ALA A 76 -12.68 -5.47 -16.78
N LEU A 77 -12.54 -4.36 -16.05
CA LEU A 77 -11.45 -3.39 -16.24
C LEU A 77 -10.08 -3.95 -15.88
N MET A 78 -10.01 -4.82 -14.88
CA MET A 78 -8.78 -5.48 -14.41
C MET A 78 -8.29 -6.53 -15.40
N HIS A 79 -9.19 -7.33 -15.97
CA HIS A 79 -8.85 -8.43 -16.89
C HIS A 79 -8.81 -8.03 -18.38
N GLY A 80 -9.08 -6.77 -18.73
CA GLY A 80 -9.08 -6.35 -20.14
C GLY A 80 -10.35 -6.77 -20.91
N GLY A 81 -11.51 -6.78 -20.25
CA GLY A 81 -12.81 -7.12 -20.82
C GLY A 81 -13.32 -6.11 -21.89
N PRO A 82 -14.45 -6.43 -22.54
CA PRO A 82 -14.99 -5.60 -23.61
C PRO A 82 -15.55 -4.28 -23.07
N ARG A 83 -15.30 -3.18 -23.79
CA ARG A 83 -15.64 -1.81 -23.34
C ARG A 83 -17.11 -1.61 -23.00
N ASN A 84 -18.00 -2.28 -23.73
CA ASN A 84 -19.45 -2.23 -23.53
C ASN A 84 -19.91 -2.76 -22.16
N GLN A 85 -19.08 -3.54 -21.46
CA GLN A 85 -19.35 -4.02 -20.11
C GLN A 85 -18.83 -3.05 -19.03
N CYS A 86 -17.93 -2.13 -19.38
CA CYS A 86 -17.17 -1.31 -18.42
C CYS A 86 -17.50 0.19 -18.48
N VAL A 87 -17.82 0.72 -19.67
CA VAL A 87 -17.97 2.16 -19.94
C VAL A 87 -19.39 2.45 -20.42
N PHE A 88 -20.14 3.25 -19.67
CA PHE A 88 -21.47 3.71 -20.08
C PHE A 88 -21.44 5.18 -20.48
N ILE A 89 -22.15 5.51 -21.55
CA ILE A 89 -22.38 6.88 -22.02
C ILE A 89 -23.52 7.47 -21.15
N HIS A 90 -23.29 8.64 -20.56
CA HIS A 90 -24.25 9.34 -19.69
C HIS A 90 -25.55 9.71 -20.46
N PRO A 91 -26.74 9.75 -19.81
CA PRO A 91 -28.05 10.03 -20.44
C PRO A 91 -28.24 11.40 -21.13
N GLN A 92 -27.25 12.29 -21.13
CA GLN A 92 -27.35 13.59 -21.81
C GLN A 92 -27.34 13.47 -23.34
N MET A 93 -27.01 12.29 -23.88
CA MET A 93 -27.24 11.97 -25.30
C MET A 93 -28.63 11.33 -25.57
N MET A 94 -29.45 11.10 -24.53
CA MET A 94 -30.81 10.53 -24.63
C MET A 94 -31.92 11.58 -24.47
N THR A 95 -31.59 12.87 -24.28
CA THR A 95 -32.56 13.96 -24.08
C THR A 95 -33.09 14.60 -25.36
N PHE A 96 -33.00 13.93 -26.51
CA PHE A 96 -33.73 14.32 -27.72
C PHE A 96 -34.86 13.32 -27.98
N PRO A 97 -36.11 13.60 -27.58
CA PRO A 97 -37.24 12.73 -27.85
C PRO A 97 -37.79 12.96 -29.27
N GLU A 98 -36.93 12.95 -30.29
CA GLU A 98 -37.37 13.08 -31.69
C GLU A 98 -36.29 12.58 -32.66
N ALA A 99 -36.05 11.28 -32.69
CA ALA A 99 -35.47 10.62 -33.85
C ALA A 99 -36.07 9.21 -33.96
N GLN A 100 -37.03 9.13 -34.86
CA GLN A 100 -37.74 7.92 -35.27
C GLN A 100 -36.77 6.82 -35.70
N ALA A 101 -37.27 5.58 -35.58
CA ALA A 101 -36.81 4.37 -36.25
C ALA A 101 -35.89 4.63 -37.46
N ALA A 102 -34.60 4.43 -37.25
CA ALA A 102 -33.64 4.28 -38.33
C ALA A 102 -32.65 3.19 -37.92
N THR A 103 -32.62 2.13 -38.71
CA THR A 103 -31.49 1.20 -38.85
C THR A 103 -30.18 1.99 -38.87
N ALA A 104 -29.43 1.99 -37.77
CA ALA A 104 -28.14 2.64 -37.69
C ALA A 104 -27.19 1.72 -36.91
N ALA A 105 -26.05 1.42 -37.54
CA ALA A 105 -24.93 0.74 -36.92
C ALA A 105 -24.59 1.35 -35.54
N PRO A 106 -24.01 0.57 -34.60
CA PRO A 106 -23.54 1.12 -33.34
C PRO A 106 -22.71 2.37 -33.61
N PRO A 107 -22.86 3.46 -32.83
CA PRO A 107 -22.15 4.70 -33.06
C PRO A 107 -20.68 4.37 -33.18
N GLN A 108 -20.09 4.63 -34.36
CA GLN A 108 -18.66 4.49 -34.57
C GLN A 108 -18.00 5.38 -33.52
N GLU A 109 -17.43 4.78 -32.48
CA GLU A 109 -16.60 5.50 -31.51
C GLU A 109 -15.63 6.34 -32.33
N SER A 110 -15.72 7.66 -32.22
CA SER A 110 -14.85 8.56 -32.96
C SER A 110 -13.42 8.23 -32.50
N ARG A 111 -12.69 7.49 -33.33
CA ARG A 111 -11.38 6.94 -32.96
C ARG A 111 -10.42 8.10 -32.78
N SER A 112 -9.71 8.15 -31.65
CA SER A 112 -8.67 9.16 -31.46
C SER A 112 -7.62 9.07 -32.57
N ASN A 113 -7.15 10.22 -33.04
CA ASN A 113 -6.08 10.29 -34.03
C ASN A 113 -4.70 9.92 -33.44
N HIS A 114 -4.59 9.91 -32.11
CA HIS A 114 -3.32 9.73 -31.39
C HIS A 114 -3.12 8.33 -30.79
N VAL A 115 -4.20 7.66 -30.37
CA VAL A 115 -4.16 6.37 -29.69
C VAL A 115 -5.17 5.43 -30.34
N ARG A 116 -4.68 4.32 -30.90
CA ARG A 116 -5.51 3.26 -31.45
C ARG A 116 -5.77 2.21 -30.37
N GLU A 117 -6.95 2.25 -29.77
CA GLU A 117 -7.41 1.22 -28.85
C GLU A 117 -8.27 0.17 -29.56
N GLY A 118 -8.22 -1.07 -29.07
CA GLY A 118 -9.07 -2.16 -29.53
C GLY A 118 -10.49 -2.11 -28.92
N PRO A 119 -11.35 -3.09 -29.26
CA PRO A 119 -12.70 -3.21 -28.68
C PRO A 119 -12.69 -3.49 -27.17
N ASN A 120 -11.57 -4.01 -26.67
CA ASN A 120 -11.34 -4.25 -25.26
C ASN A 120 -10.67 -3.05 -24.59
N VAL A 121 -10.85 -2.95 -23.27
CA VAL A 121 -10.19 -1.92 -22.47
C VAL A 121 -8.68 -2.15 -22.42
N ASN A 122 -7.91 -1.06 -22.40
CA ASN A 122 -6.45 -1.14 -22.31
C ASN A 122 -6.02 -1.50 -20.88
N ILE A 123 -5.69 -2.77 -20.65
CA ILE A 123 -5.31 -3.31 -19.35
C ILE A 123 -4.14 -2.56 -18.70
N HIS A 124 -3.18 -2.07 -19.50
CA HIS A 124 -2.03 -1.31 -18.99
C HIS A 124 -2.42 0.02 -18.34
N MET A 125 -3.62 0.54 -18.66
CA MET A 125 -4.15 1.77 -18.08
C MET A 125 -5.25 1.51 -17.04
N THR A 126 -5.95 0.38 -17.12
CA THR A 126 -7.14 0.10 -16.29
C THR A 126 -6.91 -0.89 -15.16
N ALA A 127 -5.89 -1.75 -15.26
CA ALA A 127 -5.62 -2.77 -14.24
C ALA A 127 -5.29 -2.16 -12.87
N HIS A 128 -4.27 -1.30 -12.77
CA HIS A 128 -3.85 -0.73 -11.48
C HIS A 128 -4.98 0.05 -10.79
N PRO A 129 -5.73 0.95 -11.48
CA PRO A 129 -6.88 1.62 -10.88
C PRO A 129 -7.99 0.65 -10.43
N ALA A 130 -8.26 -0.41 -11.20
CA ALA A 130 -9.31 -1.37 -10.88
C ALA A 130 -8.93 -2.27 -9.70
N THR A 131 -7.70 -2.79 -9.68
CA THR A 131 -7.15 -3.61 -8.59
C THR A 131 -7.18 -2.85 -7.27
N ILE A 132 -6.72 -1.60 -7.24
CA ILE A 132 -6.75 -0.81 -6.00
C ILE A 132 -8.18 -0.46 -5.57
N ALA A 133 -9.07 -0.13 -6.52
CA ALA A 133 -10.46 0.15 -6.21
C ALA A 133 -11.14 -1.06 -5.55
N LEU A 134 -10.94 -2.26 -6.12
CA LEU A 134 -11.42 -3.52 -5.55
C LEU A 134 -10.81 -3.81 -4.17
N GLY A 135 -9.49 -3.64 -4.03
CA GLY A 135 -8.80 -3.86 -2.76
C GLY A 135 -9.29 -2.95 -1.63
N LEU A 136 -9.52 -1.66 -1.92
CA LEU A 136 -10.07 -0.70 -0.95
C LEU A 136 -11.56 -0.96 -0.66
N MET A 137 -12.35 -1.25 -1.70
CA MET A 137 -13.78 -1.54 -1.58
C MET A 137 -14.06 -2.74 -0.67
N TYR A 138 -13.27 -3.81 -0.81
CA TYR A 138 -13.42 -5.05 -0.02
C TYR A 138 -12.48 -5.13 1.19
N MET A 139 -11.85 -4.02 1.59
CA MET A 139 -10.92 -3.98 2.70
C MET A 139 -11.55 -4.51 3.99
N ARG A 140 -10.89 -5.50 4.62
CA ARG A 140 -11.31 -6.18 5.87
C ARG A 140 -12.69 -6.86 5.83
N THR A 141 -13.26 -7.10 4.65
CA THR A 141 -14.58 -7.75 4.51
C THR A 141 -14.55 -9.27 4.63
N GLY A 142 -13.37 -9.90 4.49
CA GLY A 142 -13.24 -11.36 4.48
C GLY A 142 -13.81 -12.06 3.24
N ASN A 143 -14.14 -11.31 2.18
CA ASN A 143 -14.71 -11.90 0.96
C ASN A 143 -13.67 -12.71 0.18
N ALA A 144 -13.75 -14.04 0.30
CA ALA A 144 -12.84 -14.97 -0.36
C ALA A 144 -13.00 -15.03 -1.89
N ALA A 145 -14.14 -14.61 -2.46
CA ALA A 145 -14.32 -14.60 -3.91
C ALA A 145 -13.47 -13.50 -4.55
N ILE A 146 -13.63 -12.25 -4.09
CA ILE A 146 -12.81 -11.12 -4.59
C ILE A 146 -11.34 -11.30 -4.24
N ALA A 147 -11.03 -11.86 -3.06
CA ALA A 147 -9.64 -12.16 -2.72
C ALA A 147 -8.98 -13.18 -3.67
N ARG A 148 -9.76 -14.11 -4.26
CA ARG A 148 -9.26 -15.02 -5.30
C ARG A 148 -9.09 -14.34 -6.65
N GLU A 149 -9.96 -13.40 -7.01
CA GLU A 149 -9.81 -12.62 -8.25
C GLU A 149 -8.60 -11.66 -8.19
N LEU A 150 -8.30 -11.13 -7.00
CA LEU A 150 -7.09 -10.32 -6.74
C LEU A 150 -5.85 -11.19 -6.46
N ALA A 151 -6.01 -12.51 -6.38
CA ALA A 151 -4.88 -13.40 -6.27
C ALA A 151 -4.15 -13.45 -7.60
N LEU A 152 -2.90 -13.88 -7.53
CA LEU A 152 -2.04 -13.91 -8.70
C LEU A 152 -2.44 -14.98 -9.70
N PRO A 153 -2.04 -14.79 -10.95
CA PRO A 153 -2.09 -15.86 -11.93
C PRO A 153 -1.30 -17.09 -11.48
N ALA A 154 -1.90 -18.27 -11.61
CA ALA A 154 -1.28 -19.53 -11.21
C ALA A 154 -0.26 -20.07 -12.23
N THR A 155 -0.22 -19.52 -13.45
CA THR A 155 0.58 -20.01 -14.57
C THR A 155 1.47 -18.91 -15.16
N ILE A 156 2.65 -19.29 -15.66
CA ILE A 156 3.67 -18.38 -16.22
C ILE A 156 3.14 -17.61 -17.45
N SER A 157 2.37 -18.25 -18.33
CA SER A 157 1.82 -17.58 -19.52
C SER A 157 0.86 -16.43 -19.18
N MET A 158 0.08 -16.55 -18.10
CA MET A 158 -0.80 -15.46 -17.64
C MET A 158 -0.02 -14.33 -16.94
N LEU A 159 1.20 -14.63 -16.50
CA LEU A 159 2.06 -13.67 -15.81
C LEU A 159 2.81 -12.79 -16.80
N GLU A 160 3.25 -13.34 -17.93
CA GLU A 160 3.84 -12.56 -19.04
C GLU A 160 2.86 -11.51 -19.60
N GLU A 161 1.55 -11.73 -19.44
CA GLU A 161 0.50 -10.80 -19.86
C GLU A 161 0.21 -9.66 -18.84
N ILE A 162 0.69 -9.77 -17.59
CA ILE A 162 0.31 -8.90 -16.47
C ILE A 162 1.56 -8.26 -15.82
N ARG A 163 1.55 -6.95 -15.56
CA ARG A 163 2.62 -6.31 -14.76
C ARG A 163 2.60 -6.91 -13.33
N PRO A 164 3.74 -7.34 -12.77
CA PRO A 164 3.69 -8.30 -11.69
C PRO A 164 3.48 -7.69 -10.30
N ASP A 165 2.58 -8.25 -9.47
CA ASP A 165 2.42 -7.88 -8.06
C ASP A 165 1.88 -9.08 -7.23
N LEU A 166 2.78 -9.86 -6.60
CA LEU A 166 2.62 -11.07 -5.72
C LEU A 166 3.19 -12.43 -6.31
N ILE A 167 3.65 -13.42 -5.49
CA ILE A 167 4.37 -14.66 -5.92
C ILE A 167 3.41 -15.87 -6.09
N PRO A 168 3.23 -16.41 -7.31
CA PRO A 168 2.59 -17.70 -7.55
C PRO A 168 3.42 -18.88 -7.01
N GLY A 169 2.76 -20.00 -6.68
CA GLY A 169 3.44 -21.24 -6.29
C GLY A 169 4.38 -21.78 -7.38
N ILE A 170 3.99 -21.63 -8.66
CA ILE A 170 4.83 -22.05 -9.79
C ILE A 170 6.10 -21.19 -9.94
N ILE A 171 6.01 -19.89 -9.62
CA ILE A 171 7.18 -19.01 -9.53
C ILE A 171 8.01 -19.38 -8.33
N HIS A 172 7.39 -19.78 -7.22
CA HIS A 172 8.14 -20.21 -6.05
C HIS A 172 8.96 -21.46 -6.37
N GLU A 173 8.37 -22.45 -7.04
CA GLU A 173 9.08 -23.66 -7.50
C GLU A 173 10.15 -23.35 -8.55
N TYR A 174 9.85 -22.49 -9.53
CA TYR A 174 10.82 -22.05 -10.53
C TYR A 174 11.96 -21.21 -9.95
N ALA A 175 11.64 -20.28 -9.05
CA ALA A 175 12.63 -19.46 -8.36
C ALA A 175 13.49 -20.34 -7.45
N GLN A 176 12.92 -21.38 -6.83
CA GLN A 176 13.68 -22.35 -6.04
C GLN A 176 14.59 -23.22 -6.88
N SER A 177 14.14 -23.65 -8.06
CA SER A 177 14.97 -24.42 -8.98
C SER A 177 15.99 -23.49 -9.65
N VAL A 178 15.57 -22.64 -10.58
CA VAL A 178 16.44 -21.86 -11.49
C VAL A 178 17.13 -20.68 -10.82
N LEU A 179 16.40 -19.90 -10.02
CA LEU A 179 16.95 -18.74 -9.32
C LEU A 179 17.57 -19.12 -7.96
N LYS A 180 17.47 -20.41 -7.57
CA LYS A 180 17.94 -21.01 -6.32
C LYS A 180 17.44 -20.29 -5.05
N PHE A 181 16.23 -19.73 -5.06
CA PHE A 181 15.67 -18.86 -4.02
C PHE A 181 14.29 -19.36 -3.51
N PRO A 182 13.94 -19.33 -2.20
CA PRO A 182 14.69 -18.85 -1.03
C PRO A 182 15.50 -19.96 -0.34
N SER A 183 15.68 -21.12 -0.99
CA SER A 183 16.41 -22.24 -0.42
C SER A 183 17.78 -21.75 0.09
N SER A 184 18.21 -22.26 1.25
CA SER A 184 19.57 -22.06 1.76
C SER A 184 20.52 -23.20 1.34
N VAL A 185 19.97 -24.22 0.67
CA VAL A 185 20.70 -25.35 0.12
C VAL A 185 20.83 -25.15 -1.39
N GLU A 186 22.07 -25.20 -1.88
CA GLU A 186 22.35 -25.21 -3.31
C GLU A 186 21.74 -26.49 -3.90
N VAL A 187 20.67 -26.32 -4.67
CA VAL A 187 20.10 -27.41 -5.47
C VAL A 187 20.86 -27.45 -6.79
N ASP A 188 21.55 -28.55 -7.04
CA ASP A 188 22.15 -28.83 -8.34
C ASP A 188 21.06 -29.29 -9.30
N ILE A 189 20.82 -28.46 -10.31
CA ILE A 189 19.87 -28.73 -11.39
C ILE A 189 20.65 -29.39 -12.52
N SER A 190 20.08 -30.40 -13.18
CA SER A 190 20.72 -30.97 -14.36
C SER A 190 20.82 -29.93 -15.48
N GLU A 191 21.89 -29.95 -16.29
CA GLU A 191 22.00 -29.10 -17.49
C GLU A 191 20.77 -29.19 -18.41
N LYS A 192 20.12 -30.37 -18.45
CA LYS A 192 18.89 -30.59 -19.23
C LYS A 192 17.67 -29.87 -18.66
N GLU A 193 17.55 -29.85 -17.33
CA GLU A 193 16.47 -29.16 -16.64
C GLU A 193 16.67 -27.65 -16.73
N GLN A 194 17.92 -27.18 -16.62
CA GLN A 194 18.25 -25.77 -16.82
C GLN A 194 17.93 -25.31 -18.25
N ALA A 195 18.29 -26.09 -19.26
CA ALA A 195 18.01 -25.77 -20.66
C ALA A 195 16.49 -25.73 -20.96
N TYR A 196 15.71 -26.63 -20.37
CA TYR A 196 14.25 -26.62 -20.48
C TYR A 196 13.66 -25.32 -19.93
N TRP A 197 14.10 -24.92 -18.74
CA TRP A 197 13.62 -23.70 -18.11
C TRP A 197 14.01 -22.44 -18.86
N ASP A 198 15.23 -22.40 -19.42
CA ASP A 198 15.71 -21.27 -20.21
C ASP A 198 14.98 -21.10 -21.55
N GLU A 199 14.46 -22.20 -22.11
CA GLU A 199 13.64 -22.16 -23.33
C GLU A 199 12.20 -21.73 -23.04
N VAL A 200 11.65 -22.12 -21.89
CA VAL A 200 10.22 -21.99 -21.58
C VAL A 200 9.89 -20.75 -20.76
N VAL A 201 10.84 -20.19 -20.01
CA VAL A 201 10.55 -19.17 -18.99
C VAL A 201 11.53 -18.01 -19.05
N ASP A 202 10.99 -16.80 -19.16
CA ASP A 202 11.78 -15.59 -18.98
C ASP A 202 12.17 -15.39 -17.51
N ARG A 203 13.47 -15.53 -17.23
CA ARG A 203 14.06 -15.36 -15.89
C ARG A 203 13.86 -13.94 -15.36
N GLU A 204 13.86 -12.92 -16.23
CA GLU A 204 13.69 -11.52 -15.83
C GLU A 204 12.28 -11.32 -15.29
N THR A 205 11.26 -11.67 -16.06
CA THR A 205 9.86 -11.61 -15.63
C THR A 205 9.68 -12.31 -14.30
N VAL A 206 10.13 -13.57 -14.15
CA VAL A 206 9.93 -14.31 -12.89
C VAL A 206 10.62 -13.64 -11.69
N ALA A 207 11.83 -13.11 -11.87
CA ALA A 207 12.55 -12.41 -10.82
C ALA A 207 11.85 -11.12 -10.41
N GLU A 208 11.40 -10.32 -11.38
CA GLU A 208 10.66 -9.07 -11.11
C GLU A 208 9.34 -9.35 -10.39
N VAL A 209 8.59 -10.36 -10.84
CA VAL A 209 7.36 -10.80 -10.17
C VAL A 209 7.62 -11.15 -8.73
N TYR A 210 8.65 -11.95 -8.48
CA TYR A 210 9.03 -12.32 -7.13
C TYR A 210 9.35 -11.11 -6.25
N LEU A 211 10.06 -10.12 -6.79
CA LEU A 211 10.45 -8.93 -6.03
C LEU A 211 9.27 -8.01 -5.72
N TYR A 212 8.42 -7.71 -6.71
CA TYR A 212 7.21 -6.91 -6.53
C TYR A 212 6.26 -7.55 -5.53
N ALA A 213 6.17 -8.86 -5.59
CA ALA A 213 5.37 -9.63 -4.68
C ALA A 213 5.81 -9.62 -3.22
N MET A 214 7.07 -9.95 -3.01
CA MET A 214 7.67 -9.93 -1.70
C MET A 214 7.53 -8.54 -1.11
N SER A 215 7.76 -7.50 -1.92
CA SER A 215 7.66 -6.13 -1.47
C SER A 215 6.21 -5.71 -1.18
N GLY A 216 5.24 -6.08 -2.00
CA GLY A 216 3.82 -5.87 -1.76
C GLY A 216 3.31 -6.55 -0.47
N ALA A 217 3.71 -7.81 -0.23
CA ALA A 217 3.39 -8.52 1.02
C ALA A 217 3.98 -7.81 2.25
N CYS A 218 5.25 -7.44 2.18
CA CYS A 218 5.95 -6.75 3.27
C CYS A 218 5.32 -5.37 3.56
N PHE A 219 4.93 -4.64 2.52
CA PHE A 219 4.20 -3.39 2.65
C PHE A 219 2.84 -3.59 3.32
N ALA A 220 2.05 -4.57 2.89
CA ALA A 220 0.77 -4.91 3.53
C ALA A 220 0.92 -5.32 5.00
N MET A 221 1.95 -6.12 5.33
CA MET A 221 2.28 -6.48 6.71
C MET A 221 2.61 -5.25 7.55
N SER A 222 3.42 -4.31 7.01
CA SER A 222 3.78 -3.09 7.72
C SER A 222 2.57 -2.20 8.03
N LEU A 223 1.61 -2.10 7.11
CA LEU A 223 0.36 -1.36 7.32
C LEU A 223 -0.49 -2.01 8.42
N LYS A 224 -0.57 -3.35 8.44
CA LYS A 224 -1.33 -4.10 9.44
C LYS A 224 -0.75 -3.94 10.85
N TYR A 225 0.57 -3.97 10.97
CA TYR A 225 1.27 -3.96 12.27
C TYR A 225 1.98 -2.64 12.58
N SER A 226 1.57 -1.54 11.92
CA SER A 226 2.18 -0.22 12.12
C SER A 226 2.14 0.18 13.60
N GLY A 227 3.31 0.52 14.16
CA GLY A 227 3.47 0.86 15.57
C GLY A 227 3.14 -0.26 16.57
N ALA A 228 3.07 -1.53 16.16
CA ALA A 228 2.87 -2.66 17.08
C ALA A 228 4.06 -2.84 18.05
N ILE A 229 3.87 -3.60 19.13
CA ILE A 229 4.91 -4.00 20.09
C ILE A 229 4.79 -5.49 20.43
N GLY A 230 5.81 -6.03 21.09
CA GLY A 230 5.86 -7.44 21.48
C GLY A 230 6.27 -8.38 20.35
N ASP A 231 6.01 -9.67 20.52
CA ASP A 231 6.55 -10.74 19.67
C ASP A 231 6.15 -10.63 18.20
N THR A 232 4.93 -10.15 17.93
CA THR A 232 4.46 -9.92 16.54
C THR A 232 5.27 -8.84 15.86
N TYR A 233 5.59 -7.75 16.57
CA TYR A 233 6.44 -6.70 16.03
C TYR A 233 7.85 -7.23 15.74
N GLU A 234 8.44 -7.98 16.67
CA GLU A 234 9.80 -8.54 16.49
C GLU A 234 9.84 -9.48 15.28
N SER A 235 8.85 -10.36 15.15
CA SER A 235 8.73 -11.29 14.02
C SER A 235 8.66 -10.56 12.68
N VAL A 236 7.82 -9.51 12.59
CA VAL A 236 7.69 -8.72 11.35
C VAL A 236 8.95 -7.89 11.10
N SER A 237 9.57 -7.32 12.14
CA SER A 237 10.81 -6.55 12.03
C SER A 237 11.94 -7.40 11.47
N VAL A 238 12.12 -8.63 11.97
CA VAL A 238 13.13 -9.57 11.47
C VAL A 238 12.91 -9.89 10.01
N ILE A 239 11.66 -10.17 9.59
CA ILE A 239 11.34 -10.44 8.19
C ILE A 239 11.69 -9.24 7.30
N LEU A 240 11.27 -8.03 7.67
CA LEU A 240 11.54 -6.83 6.87
C LEU A 240 13.04 -6.54 6.78
N GLU A 241 13.76 -6.67 7.89
CA GLU A 241 15.21 -6.46 7.91
C GLU A 241 15.95 -7.48 7.06
N ASP A 242 15.57 -8.75 7.15
CA ASP A 242 16.17 -9.83 6.34
C ASP A 242 15.94 -9.58 4.84
N ARG A 243 14.70 -9.27 4.44
CA ARG A 243 14.38 -8.95 3.04
C ARG A 243 15.05 -7.67 2.55
N LEU A 244 15.20 -6.66 3.40
CA LEU A 244 15.89 -5.44 3.01
C LEU A 244 17.40 -5.67 2.86
N ARG A 245 18.05 -6.38 3.79
CA ARG A 245 19.48 -6.75 3.66
C ARG A 245 19.74 -7.51 2.37
N TYR A 246 18.83 -8.42 2.03
CA TYR A 246 18.87 -9.19 0.79
C TYR A 246 18.80 -8.33 -0.49
N LEU A 247 18.18 -7.14 -0.45
CA LEU A 247 18.12 -6.22 -1.59
C LEU A 247 19.24 -5.17 -1.55
N MET A 248 19.87 -4.97 -0.40
CA MET A 248 20.85 -3.93 -0.15
C MET A 248 22.27 -4.50 -0.23
N HIS A 249 22.81 -4.54 -1.44
CA HIS A 249 24.16 -4.98 -1.68
C HIS A 249 25.00 -3.91 -2.39
N ASP A 250 26.31 -3.94 -2.14
CA ASP A 250 27.27 -3.02 -2.74
C ASP A 250 27.31 -3.16 -4.27
N PHE A 251 27.85 -2.15 -4.96
CA PHE A 251 27.92 -2.05 -6.43
C PHE A 251 28.49 -3.28 -7.14
N ASN A 252 29.25 -4.11 -6.43
CA ASN A 252 29.77 -5.35 -6.98
C ASN A 252 28.78 -6.50 -6.75
N ILE A 253 27.99 -6.81 -7.78
CA ILE A 253 27.11 -7.98 -7.79
C ILE A 253 27.89 -9.27 -7.47
N GLU A 254 29.20 -9.33 -7.74
CA GLU A 254 30.06 -10.47 -7.43
C GLU A 254 30.41 -10.63 -5.94
N SER A 255 30.19 -9.61 -5.10
CA SER A 255 30.33 -9.73 -3.65
C SER A 255 29.03 -10.13 -2.95
N ILE A 256 27.95 -10.32 -3.69
CA ILE A 256 26.64 -10.71 -3.16
C ILE A 256 26.64 -12.21 -2.87
N ASP A 257 26.36 -12.60 -1.63
CA ASP A 257 26.24 -14.02 -1.29
C ASP A 257 25.04 -14.68 -1.99
N TRP A 258 25.14 -16.00 -2.13
CA TRP A 258 24.03 -16.82 -2.60
C TRP A 258 22.89 -16.82 -1.55
N PRO A 259 21.59 -16.87 -1.94
CA PRO A 259 21.03 -16.91 -3.30
C PRO A 259 20.74 -15.52 -3.92
N ALA A 260 20.98 -14.43 -3.17
CA ALA A 260 20.63 -13.05 -3.57
C ALA A 260 21.19 -12.63 -4.92
N ARG A 261 22.41 -13.06 -5.22
CA ARG A 261 23.10 -12.78 -6.48
C ARG A 261 22.31 -13.18 -7.71
N HIS A 262 21.69 -14.36 -7.70
CA HIS A 262 21.02 -14.91 -8.89
C HIS A 262 19.74 -14.15 -9.21
N LEU A 263 18.94 -13.84 -8.18
CA LEU A 263 17.72 -13.06 -8.34
C LEU A 263 18.02 -11.62 -8.78
N ILE A 264 19.00 -10.96 -8.15
CA ILE A 264 19.37 -9.56 -8.47
C ILE A 264 19.97 -9.45 -9.87
N ARG A 265 20.68 -10.47 -10.35
CA ARG A 265 21.17 -10.53 -11.73
C ARG A 265 20.05 -10.74 -12.75
N ALA A 266 19.03 -11.49 -12.37
CA ALA A 266 17.90 -11.79 -13.26
C ALA A 266 16.95 -10.60 -13.39
N ALA A 267 16.69 -9.86 -12.30
CA ALA A 267 15.82 -8.68 -12.33
C ALA A 267 16.51 -7.40 -12.80
N THR A 268 15.76 -6.44 -13.33
CA THR A 268 16.32 -5.13 -13.66
C THR A 268 16.70 -4.34 -12.41
N ARG A 269 17.78 -3.55 -12.51
CA ARG A 269 18.26 -2.69 -11.42
C ARG A 269 17.18 -1.72 -10.90
N SER A 270 16.33 -1.21 -11.79
CA SER A 270 15.20 -0.35 -11.44
C SER A 270 14.20 -1.05 -10.53
N VAL A 271 13.89 -2.31 -10.79
CA VAL A 271 12.94 -3.10 -9.99
C VAL A 271 13.54 -3.44 -8.63
N VAL A 272 14.81 -3.85 -8.59
CA VAL A 272 15.52 -4.12 -7.32
C VAL A 272 15.53 -2.86 -6.44
N ASN A 273 15.88 -1.70 -7.01
CA ASN A 273 15.90 -0.43 -6.28
C ASN A 273 14.50 -0.02 -5.78
N LEU A 274 13.47 -0.12 -6.63
CA LEU A 274 12.10 0.19 -6.25
C LEU A 274 11.62 -0.71 -5.10
N CYS A 275 11.91 -2.02 -5.17
CA CYS A 275 11.55 -2.96 -4.12
C CYS A 275 12.32 -2.67 -2.82
N ALA A 276 13.61 -2.31 -2.91
CA ALA A 276 14.39 -1.91 -1.74
C ALA A 276 13.82 -0.65 -1.07
N ASP A 277 13.40 0.35 -1.86
CA ASP A 277 12.78 1.57 -1.37
C ASP A 277 11.41 1.30 -0.73
N MET A 278 10.63 0.38 -1.29
CA MET A 278 9.39 -0.10 -0.66
C MET A 278 9.67 -0.84 0.66
N MET A 279 10.74 -1.64 0.75
CA MET A 279 11.15 -2.31 2.00
C MET A 279 11.57 -1.32 3.06
N LEU A 280 12.35 -0.31 2.71
CA LEU A 280 12.70 0.77 3.62
C LEU A 280 11.45 1.53 4.10
N THR A 281 10.53 1.84 3.19
CA THR A 281 9.25 2.49 3.53
C THR A 281 8.42 1.61 4.47
N SER A 282 8.37 0.29 4.22
CA SER A 282 7.65 -0.67 5.06
C SER A 282 8.24 -0.74 6.48
N MET A 283 9.57 -0.76 6.59
CA MET A 283 10.25 -0.68 7.90
C MET A 283 9.94 0.63 8.62
N ALA A 284 9.87 1.74 7.91
CA ALA A 284 9.55 3.04 8.48
C ALA A 284 8.09 3.12 8.95
N ILE A 285 7.13 2.53 8.23
CA ILE A 285 5.72 2.42 8.64
C ILE A 285 5.60 1.56 9.91
N LEU A 286 6.31 0.43 9.99
CA LEU A 286 6.33 -0.42 11.18
C LEU A 286 6.85 0.37 12.40
N ASN A 287 7.91 1.15 12.21
CA ASN A 287 8.65 1.88 13.25
C ASN A 287 8.24 3.35 13.40
N VAL A 288 7.05 3.73 12.92
CA VAL A 288 6.61 5.12 12.89
C VAL A 288 6.67 5.77 14.27
N GLY A 289 7.34 6.93 14.36
CA GLY A 289 7.52 7.72 15.58
C GLY A 289 8.54 7.18 16.58
N ARG A 290 9.16 6.02 16.35
CA ARG A 290 10.10 5.39 17.31
C ARG A 290 11.58 5.60 17.03
N GLY A 291 11.95 6.08 15.85
CA GLY A 291 13.35 6.34 15.53
C GLY A 291 14.26 5.09 15.60
N LYS A 292 13.80 3.91 15.14
CA LYS A 292 14.59 2.67 15.17
C LYS A 292 15.93 2.85 14.45
N VAL A 293 17.03 2.67 15.18
CA VAL A 293 18.40 2.91 14.70
C VAL A 293 18.75 2.09 13.46
N ASP A 294 18.29 0.84 13.40
CA ASP A 294 18.60 -0.04 12.27
C ASP A 294 17.93 0.44 10.98
N THR A 295 16.68 0.90 11.04
CA THR A 295 16.01 1.54 9.90
C THR A 295 16.72 2.83 9.46
N ILE A 296 17.23 3.62 10.41
CA ILE A 296 18.02 4.83 10.10
C ILE A 296 19.34 4.44 9.40
N ARG A 297 20.00 3.37 9.84
CA ARG A 297 21.23 2.86 9.20
C ARG A 297 20.96 2.43 7.77
N PHE A 298 19.87 1.72 7.50
CA PHE A 298 19.49 1.35 6.14
C PHE A 298 19.16 2.58 5.27
N ALA A 299 18.40 3.54 5.80
CA ALA A 299 18.13 4.80 5.10
C ALA A 299 19.41 5.56 4.78
N ARG A 300 20.35 5.64 5.74
CA ARG A 300 21.67 6.25 5.53
C ARG A 300 22.47 5.49 4.49
N TYR A 301 22.49 4.16 4.52
CA TYR A 301 23.17 3.35 3.52
C TYR A 301 22.61 3.63 2.12
N ARG A 302 21.28 3.60 1.94
CA ARG A 302 20.63 3.90 0.64
C ARG A 302 20.97 5.29 0.15
N ARG A 303 21.03 6.29 1.05
CA ARG A 303 21.47 7.66 0.71
C ARG A 303 22.95 7.71 0.31
N SER A 304 23.81 6.96 1.00
CA SER A 304 25.26 6.95 0.73
C SER A 304 25.66 6.04 -0.43
N HIS A 305 24.73 5.25 -0.97
CA HIS A 305 24.91 4.31 -2.07
C HIS A 305 25.27 5.00 -3.40
N ASP A 306 25.83 6.23 -3.40
CA ASP A 306 25.98 7.04 -4.60
C ASP A 306 27.08 8.12 -4.57
N TYR A 307 28.25 7.81 -4.01
CA TYR A 307 29.37 8.77 -3.97
C TYR A 307 30.02 9.02 -5.35
N GLU A 308 29.93 8.09 -6.31
CA GLU A 308 30.64 8.20 -7.61
C GLU A 308 29.78 8.72 -8.78
N LEU A 309 28.44 8.78 -8.66
CA LEU A 309 27.53 9.20 -9.75
C LEU A 309 26.88 10.56 -9.48
N SER A 310 27.71 11.54 -9.09
CA SER A 310 27.35 12.87 -8.55
C SER A 310 26.57 13.82 -9.50
N TYR A 311 25.91 13.32 -10.53
CA TYR A 311 25.06 14.11 -11.42
C TYR A 311 23.62 13.59 -11.36
N TRP A 312 22.84 14.21 -10.48
CA TRP A 312 21.39 14.02 -10.30
C TRP A 312 20.60 14.06 -11.61
N SER A 313 21.15 14.68 -12.67
CA SER A 313 20.56 14.82 -13.99
C SER A 313 20.69 13.59 -14.89
N HIS A 314 21.55 12.61 -14.59
CA HIS A 314 21.79 11.48 -15.50
C HIS A 314 20.96 10.22 -15.18
N TYR A 315 20.37 10.13 -13.99
CA TYR A 315 19.62 8.95 -13.55
C TYR A 315 18.19 9.32 -13.14
N LEU A 316 17.25 9.02 -14.02
CA LEU A 316 15.82 9.34 -13.88
C LEU A 316 15.20 8.79 -12.58
N TRP A 317 15.70 7.68 -12.02
CA TRP A 317 15.15 7.09 -10.79
C TRP A 317 15.64 7.73 -9.49
N LYS A 318 16.71 8.56 -9.53
CA LYS A 318 17.35 9.07 -8.32
C LYS A 318 16.44 9.96 -7.48
N TYR A 319 15.60 10.75 -8.15
CA TYR A 319 14.61 11.58 -7.48
C TYR A 319 13.68 10.74 -6.58
N HIS A 320 13.20 9.61 -7.09
CA HIS A 320 12.33 8.71 -6.34
C HIS A 320 13.05 8.09 -5.14
N GLU A 321 14.28 7.61 -5.32
CA GLU A 321 15.07 7.02 -4.23
C GLU A 321 15.23 7.99 -3.06
N GLU A 322 15.64 9.22 -3.35
CA GLU A 322 15.82 10.26 -2.33
C GLU A 322 14.49 10.63 -1.67
N MET A 323 13.41 10.74 -2.45
CA MET A 323 12.08 10.98 -1.91
C MET A 323 11.66 9.85 -0.95
N SER A 324 11.88 8.60 -1.32
CA SER A 324 11.54 7.42 -0.53
C SER A 324 12.37 7.32 0.76
N VAL A 325 13.69 7.59 0.68
CA VAL A 325 14.58 7.63 1.85
C VAL A 325 14.18 8.74 2.82
N HIS A 326 14.02 9.97 2.32
CA HIS A 326 13.63 11.11 3.15
C HIS A 326 12.26 10.93 3.78
N ARG A 327 11.30 10.36 3.03
CA ARG A 327 9.99 10.04 3.57
C ARG A 327 10.06 8.99 4.66
N SER A 328 10.85 7.93 4.46
CA SER A 328 11.05 6.88 5.47
C SER A 328 11.64 7.46 6.76
N LEU A 329 12.65 8.33 6.66
CA LEU A 329 13.21 9.06 7.80
C LEU A 329 12.16 9.95 8.48
N ALA A 330 11.35 10.68 7.71
CA ALA A 330 10.30 11.53 8.26
C ALA A 330 9.24 10.74 9.05
N MET A 331 8.90 9.52 8.62
CA MET A 331 7.99 8.65 9.38
C MET A 331 8.60 8.16 10.69
N LEU A 332 9.90 7.86 10.73
CA LEU A 332 10.56 7.43 11.96
C LEU A 332 10.54 8.51 13.04
N PHE A 333 10.60 9.78 12.64
CA PHE A 333 10.60 10.96 13.50
C PHE A 333 9.30 11.77 13.39
N LEU A 334 8.18 11.10 13.14
CA LEU A 334 6.91 11.76 12.85
C LEU A 334 6.49 12.71 13.98
N GLY A 335 6.50 14.00 13.66
CA GLY A 335 6.35 15.10 14.62
C GLY A 335 7.21 14.90 15.88
N GLU A 336 8.51 14.68 15.69
CA GLU A 336 9.51 14.48 16.75
C GLU A 336 9.24 13.23 17.62
N GLY A 337 8.60 12.22 17.03
CA GLY A 337 8.19 11.01 17.75
C GLY A 337 6.92 11.19 18.57
N ARG A 338 6.18 12.29 18.38
CA ARG A 338 4.89 12.49 19.05
C ARG A 338 3.78 11.62 18.47
N TYR A 339 3.89 11.31 17.19
CA TYR A 339 2.79 10.78 16.40
C TYR A 339 3.08 9.38 15.88
N GLY A 340 2.02 8.69 15.49
CA GLY A 340 2.11 7.56 14.60
C GLY A 340 0.85 7.38 13.77
N PHE A 341 0.74 6.24 13.09
CA PHE A 341 -0.37 5.97 12.18
C PHE A 341 -1.52 5.27 12.87
N LYS A 342 -2.74 5.72 12.56
CA LYS A 342 -3.99 5.03 12.88
C LYS A 342 -4.11 3.77 12.03
N ARG A 343 -4.90 2.80 12.50
CA ARG A 343 -5.19 1.56 11.77
C ARG A 343 -6.66 1.39 11.38
N ASP A 344 -7.43 2.48 11.31
CA ASP A 344 -8.77 2.45 10.71
C ASP A 344 -8.69 2.29 9.18
N ASN A 345 -9.81 1.89 8.55
CA ASN A 345 -9.83 1.61 7.12
C ASN A 345 -9.44 2.84 6.28
N LEU A 346 -9.87 4.04 6.68
CA LEU A 346 -9.58 5.26 5.94
C LEU A 346 -8.10 5.61 6.03
N SER A 347 -7.53 5.55 7.23
CA SER A 347 -6.09 5.80 7.41
C SER A 347 -5.22 4.81 6.63
N ILE A 348 -5.58 3.53 6.61
CA ILE A 348 -4.86 2.53 5.79
C ILE A 348 -4.99 2.85 4.31
N ALA A 349 -6.20 3.16 3.82
CA ALA A 349 -6.41 3.54 2.42
C ALA A 349 -5.57 4.77 2.02
N LEU A 350 -5.53 5.81 2.88
CA LEU A 350 -4.74 7.01 2.62
C LEU A 350 -3.23 6.75 2.66
N LEU A 351 -2.76 5.83 3.50
CA LEU A 351 -1.36 5.38 3.49
C LEU A 351 -1.02 4.61 2.22
N VAL A 352 -1.88 3.69 1.78
CA VAL A 352 -1.68 2.95 0.50
C VAL A 352 -1.59 3.92 -0.67
N ILE A 353 -2.48 4.92 -0.73
CA ILE A 353 -2.43 5.98 -1.75
C ILE A 353 -1.11 6.74 -1.61
N SER A 354 -0.80 7.29 -0.45
CA SER A 354 0.38 8.14 -0.26
C SER A 354 1.71 7.45 -0.61
N MET A 355 1.80 6.15 -0.30
CA MET A 355 2.98 5.33 -0.48
C MET A 355 2.93 4.47 -1.75
N TYR A 356 1.99 4.76 -2.66
CA TYR A 356 1.84 3.98 -3.87
C TYR A 356 3.16 3.95 -4.69
N PRO A 357 3.64 2.77 -5.11
CA PRO A 357 5.02 2.57 -5.56
C PRO A 357 5.22 2.90 -7.04
N ILE A 358 4.83 4.11 -7.44
CA ILE A 358 5.13 4.66 -8.76
C ILE A 358 6.39 5.53 -8.69
N VAL A 359 7.37 5.21 -9.53
CA VAL A 359 8.59 6.01 -9.70
C VAL A 359 8.25 7.33 -10.36
N ALA A 360 8.70 8.42 -9.75
CA ALA A 360 8.65 9.76 -10.34
C ALA A 360 10.07 10.12 -10.77
N HIS A 361 10.23 10.66 -11.98
CA HIS A 361 11.57 10.97 -12.47
C HIS A 361 12.09 12.34 -12.01
N HIS A 362 11.20 13.24 -11.65
CA HIS A 362 11.51 14.56 -11.13
C HIS A 362 10.32 15.13 -10.36
N VAL A 363 10.50 16.27 -9.69
CA VAL A 363 9.48 16.93 -8.88
C VAL A 363 8.18 17.21 -9.64
N ALA A 364 8.28 17.59 -10.92
CA ALA A 364 7.13 17.90 -11.76
C ALA A 364 6.50 16.67 -12.46
N ASP A 365 6.94 15.45 -12.17
CA ASP A 365 6.49 14.26 -12.89
C ASP A 365 5.16 13.77 -12.32
N ASN A 366 4.07 14.10 -13.00
CA ASN A 366 2.71 13.70 -12.65
C ASN A 366 2.10 12.73 -13.67
N ARG A 367 2.91 12.13 -14.56
CA ARG A 367 2.40 11.34 -15.70
C ARG A 367 1.68 10.07 -15.27
N LEU A 368 2.29 9.34 -14.33
CA LEU A 368 1.79 8.06 -13.83
C LEU A 368 1.10 8.18 -12.47
N TYR A 369 1.45 9.19 -11.68
CA TYR A 369 0.91 9.41 -10.34
C TYR A 369 0.94 10.90 -9.99
N HIS A 370 -0.15 11.44 -9.46
CA HIS A 370 -0.17 12.83 -8.99
C HIS A 370 0.59 12.97 -7.68
N GLN A 371 1.75 13.64 -7.71
CA GLN A 371 2.62 13.80 -6.54
C GLN A 371 1.93 14.41 -5.30
N PRO A 372 0.94 15.33 -5.40
CA PRO A 372 0.23 15.85 -4.23
C PRO A 372 -0.47 14.78 -3.39
N LEU A 373 -0.91 13.67 -3.99
CA LEU A 373 -1.56 12.57 -3.26
C LEU A 373 -0.61 11.91 -2.24
N ARG A 374 0.70 12.11 -2.37
CA ARG A 374 1.72 11.63 -1.42
C ARG A 374 1.65 12.28 -0.05
N PHE A 375 0.86 13.34 0.13
CA PHE A 375 0.69 14.03 1.42
C PHE A 375 -0.56 13.58 2.20
N LEU A 376 -1.37 12.69 1.63
CA LEU A 376 -2.61 12.21 2.28
C LEU A 376 -2.35 11.44 3.58
N TRP A 377 -1.13 10.93 3.81
CA TRP A 377 -0.73 10.28 5.04
C TRP A 377 -0.94 11.18 6.27
N THR A 378 -0.94 12.50 6.10
CA THR A 378 -1.18 13.47 7.20
C THR A 378 -2.52 13.25 7.90
N HIS A 379 -3.55 12.79 7.19
CA HIS A 379 -4.85 12.45 7.75
C HIS A 379 -4.87 11.11 8.51
N ALA A 380 -3.91 10.23 8.21
CA ALA A 380 -3.73 8.94 8.86
C ALA A 380 -2.96 9.03 10.19
N VAL A 381 -2.58 10.24 10.63
CA VAL A 381 -1.75 10.46 11.82
C VAL A 381 -2.59 10.66 13.08
N GLU A 382 -2.13 10.10 14.20
CA GLU A 382 -2.65 10.32 15.56
C GLU A 382 -1.52 10.54 16.58
N PRO A 383 -1.75 11.36 17.63
CA PRO A 383 -0.77 11.54 18.70
C PRO A 383 -0.76 10.28 19.59
N ARG A 384 0.43 9.74 19.86
CA ARG A 384 0.60 8.50 20.65
C ARG A 384 1.70 8.57 21.70
N LEU A 385 2.46 9.66 21.75
CA LEU A 385 3.50 9.83 22.76
C LEU A 385 2.89 10.01 24.15
N LEU A 386 3.34 9.20 25.10
CA LEU A 386 3.01 9.29 26.52
C LEU A 386 4.27 9.71 27.30
N VAL A 387 4.16 10.79 28.07
CA VAL A 387 5.25 11.37 28.85
C VAL A 387 4.82 11.53 30.31
N PRO A 388 5.29 10.66 31.22
CA PRO A 388 5.13 10.87 32.65
C PRO A 388 5.85 12.16 33.09
N MET A 389 5.16 13.01 33.83
CA MET A 389 5.67 14.29 34.33
C MET A 389 5.56 14.31 35.86
N CYS A 390 6.65 14.62 36.55
CA CYS A 390 6.61 14.81 38.00
C CYS A 390 5.77 16.05 38.34
N ARG A 391 4.69 15.87 39.11
CA ARG A 391 3.78 16.95 39.51
C ARG A 391 4.48 18.10 40.24
N LYS A 392 5.43 17.80 41.13
CA LYS A 392 6.17 18.81 41.92
C LYS A 392 7.19 19.59 41.08
N LYS A 393 7.99 18.89 40.27
CA LYS A 393 9.14 19.45 39.54
C LYS A 393 8.79 19.93 38.13
N ASN A 394 7.63 19.54 37.61
CA ASN A 394 7.20 19.75 36.23
C ASN A 394 8.27 19.31 35.20
N LYS A 395 8.90 18.16 35.47
CA LYS A 395 9.93 17.56 34.60
C LYS A 395 9.51 16.15 34.17
N PRO A 396 9.89 15.72 32.96
CA PRO A 396 9.69 14.35 32.53
C PRO A 396 10.38 13.38 33.49
N ILE A 397 9.71 12.29 33.80
CA ILE A 397 10.25 11.19 34.60
C ILE A 397 10.11 9.89 33.83
N GLN A 398 10.99 8.94 34.15
CA GLN A 398 10.92 7.60 33.65
C GLN A 398 10.03 6.76 34.57
N CYS A 399 9.06 6.04 34.01
CA CYS A 399 8.16 5.16 34.76
C CYS A 399 7.97 3.84 34.00
N ASP A 400 7.67 2.78 34.74
CA ASP A 400 7.30 1.51 34.15
C ASP A 400 5.88 1.60 33.60
N ILE A 401 5.66 0.96 32.46
CA ILE A 401 4.34 0.91 31.83
C ILE A 401 3.93 -0.54 31.59
N GLU A 402 2.73 -0.88 32.02
CA GLU A 402 2.06 -2.15 31.75
C GLU A 402 0.94 -1.90 30.74
N ILE A 403 0.96 -2.62 29.61
CA ILE A 403 -0.07 -2.54 28.57
C ILE A 403 -0.72 -3.91 28.41
N ARG A 404 -2.05 -3.95 28.46
CA ARG A 404 -2.84 -5.14 28.13
C ARG A 404 -3.54 -4.93 26.80
N PHE A 405 -3.52 -5.94 25.93
CA PHE A 405 -4.16 -5.91 24.62
C PHE A 405 -5.55 -6.57 24.65
N LYS A 406 -6.44 -6.15 23.74
CA LYS A 406 -7.78 -6.73 23.59
C LYS A 406 -7.76 -8.14 23.00
N ILE A 407 -6.79 -8.45 22.14
CA ILE A 407 -6.71 -9.72 21.41
C ILE A 407 -5.45 -10.49 21.85
N ALA A 408 -5.69 -11.71 22.34
CA ALA A 408 -4.82 -12.89 22.41
C ALA A 408 -3.30 -12.69 22.70
N SER A 409 -2.96 -11.97 23.75
CA SER A 409 -1.80 -12.34 24.58
C SER A 409 -2.27 -12.45 26.04
N PRO A 410 -2.08 -13.60 26.71
CA PRO A 410 -2.41 -13.73 28.13
C PRO A 410 -1.50 -12.87 29.02
N LEU A 411 -0.33 -12.46 28.50
CA LEU A 411 0.66 -11.70 29.25
C LEU A 411 0.60 -10.21 28.87
N PRO A 412 0.61 -9.31 29.87
CA PRO A 412 0.80 -7.88 29.63
C PRO A 412 2.18 -7.60 29.04
N TYR A 413 2.26 -6.59 28.19
CA TYR A 413 3.53 -6.02 27.77
C TYR A 413 4.05 -5.10 28.87
N PHE A 414 5.33 -5.25 29.21
CA PHE A 414 6.04 -4.35 30.13
C PHE A 414 7.08 -3.55 29.37
N GLY A 415 7.14 -2.26 29.62
CA GLY A 415 8.13 -1.36 29.06
C GLY A 415 8.37 -0.16 29.94
N THR A 416 8.94 0.88 29.35
CA THR A 416 9.28 2.11 30.04
C THR A 416 8.73 3.32 29.29
N ALA A 417 8.06 4.22 29.99
CA ALA A 417 7.67 5.53 29.48
C ALA A 417 8.71 6.60 29.91
N PRO A 418 8.99 7.64 29.11
CA PRO A 418 8.23 8.10 27.94
C PRO A 418 8.33 7.18 26.71
N MET A 419 7.20 6.93 26.04
CA MET A 419 7.17 6.10 24.82
C MET A 419 6.02 6.44 23.88
N VAL A 420 6.17 6.07 22.61
CA VAL A 420 5.08 6.07 21.63
C VAL A 420 4.23 4.82 21.83
N LEU A 421 2.99 5.01 22.28
CA LEU A 421 2.04 3.94 22.52
C LEU A 421 1.74 3.17 21.23
N PRO A 422 1.45 1.85 21.33
CA PRO A 422 0.87 1.13 20.22
C PRO A 422 -0.54 1.68 19.92
N PRO A 423 -1.14 1.30 18.78
CA PRO A 423 -2.48 1.74 18.39
C PRO A 423 -3.52 1.53 19.48
N ILE A 424 -4.23 2.62 19.75
CA ILE A 424 -5.04 2.75 20.95
C ILE A 424 -6.24 1.79 20.91
N ASP A 425 -6.74 1.51 19.71
CA ASP A 425 -7.84 0.59 19.49
C ASP A 425 -7.50 -0.88 19.82
N ASP A 426 -6.21 -1.26 19.82
CA ASP A 426 -5.78 -2.61 20.17
C ASP A 426 -5.65 -2.81 21.68
N MET A 427 -5.52 -1.74 22.45
CA MET A 427 -5.21 -1.79 23.89
C MET A 427 -6.50 -1.91 24.73
N ALA A 428 -6.47 -2.80 25.71
CA ALA A 428 -7.52 -2.97 26.72
C ALA A 428 -7.27 -2.07 27.94
N SER A 429 -6.01 -1.94 28.39
CA SER A 429 -5.68 -1.06 29.51
C SER A 429 -4.21 -0.64 29.51
N ILE A 430 -3.92 0.50 30.14
CA ILE A 430 -2.57 0.99 30.41
C ILE A 430 -2.43 1.27 31.90
N ALA A 431 -1.33 0.87 32.52
CA ALA A 431 -0.96 1.30 33.86
C ALA A 431 0.46 1.90 33.85
N LEU A 432 0.62 3.07 34.46
CA LEU A 432 1.91 3.66 34.79
C LEU A 432 2.24 3.32 36.24
N ARG A 433 3.40 2.71 36.46
CA ARG A 433 3.85 2.19 37.75
C ARG A 433 5.32 2.53 37.97
N GLY A 434 5.77 2.36 39.21
CA GLY A 434 7.19 2.49 39.57
C GLY A 434 7.37 2.56 41.08
N ALA A 435 8.59 2.28 41.55
CA ALA A 435 8.92 2.44 42.97
C ALA A 435 8.78 3.91 43.38
N GLY A 436 7.92 4.19 44.36
CA GLY A 436 7.68 5.55 44.85
C GLY A 436 6.90 6.45 43.88
N VAL A 437 6.19 5.88 42.91
CA VAL A 437 5.38 6.60 41.92
C VAL A 437 3.91 6.23 42.12
N GLU A 438 3.03 7.23 42.13
CA GLU A 438 1.57 7.04 42.13
C GLU A 438 1.15 6.18 40.92
N GLU A 439 0.41 5.10 41.16
CA GLU A 439 -0.10 4.25 40.09
C GLU A 439 -1.26 4.95 39.37
N ILE A 440 -1.12 5.14 38.06
CA ILE A 440 -2.17 5.68 37.20
C ILE A 440 -2.62 4.60 36.24
N HIS A 441 -3.91 4.28 36.27
CA HIS A 441 -4.50 3.23 35.44
C HIS A 441 -5.60 3.79 34.52
N PHE A 442 -5.50 3.47 33.23
CA PHE A 442 -6.49 3.76 32.20
C PHE A 442 -7.09 2.47 31.68
N ASP A 443 -8.37 2.25 31.94
CA ASP A 443 -9.15 1.15 31.37
C ASP A 443 -9.79 1.60 30.06
N LEU A 444 -9.28 1.12 28.93
CA LEU A 444 -9.69 1.54 27.58
C LEU A 444 -10.87 0.72 27.04
N THR A 445 -11.39 -0.22 27.83
CA THR A 445 -12.68 -0.86 27.52
C THR A 445 -13.86 0.08 27.78
N LYS A 446 -13.64 1.13 28.59
CA LYS A 446 -14.62 2.17 28.88
C LYS A 446 -14.37 3.39 28.00
N GLU A 447 -15.36 3.77 27.20
CA GLU A 447 -15.24 4.89 26.25
C GLU A 447 -14.92 6.23 26.92
N ASP A 448 -15.44 6.51 28.11
CA ASP A 448 -15.12 7.75 28.84
C ASP A 448 -13.64 7.83 29.21
N ARG A 449 -13.08 6.73 29.73
CA ARG A 449 -11.66 6.64 30.09
C ARG A 449 -10.74 6.67 28.88
N LYS A 450 -11.18 6.06 27.77
CA LYS A 450 -10.50 6.16 26.47
C LYS A 450 -10.43 7.62 26.01
N ARG A 451 -11.55 8.35 26.13
CA ARG A 451 -11.63 9.78 25.78
C ARG A 451 -10.69 10.64 26.63
N ASP A 452 -10.63 10.39 27.94
CA ASP A 452 -9.70 11.07 28.85
C ASP A 452 -8.23 10.90 28.39
N LEU A 453 -7.83 9.66 28.05
CA LEU A 453 -6.49 9.40 27.53
C LEU A 453 -6.26 10.11 26.19
N MET A 454 -7.23 10.08 25.29
CA MET A 454 -7.13 10.78 24.01
C MET A 454 -6.96 12.30 24.19
N GLU A 455 -7.66 12.90 25.14
CA GLU A 455 -7.52 14.31 25.49
C GLU A 455 -6.11 14.63 26.02
N ILE A 456 -5.55 13.76 26.86
CA ILE A 456 -4.16 13.87 27.33
C ILE A 456 -3.18 13.82 26.16
N LEU A 457 -3.33 12.89 25.22
CA LEU A 457 -2.44 12.74 24.07
C LEU A 457 -2.54 13.93 23.09
N THR A 458 -3.75 14.45 22.90
CA THR A 458 -4.05 15.53 21.96
C THR A 458 -3.77 16.91 22.55
N ALA A 459 -4.55 17.34 23.53
CA ALA A 459 -4.47 18.66 24.16
C ALA A 459 -3.32 18.74 25.18
N GLY A 460 -3.11 17.67 25.96
CA GLY A 460 -2.03 17.60 26.95
C GLY A 460 -0.63 17.32 26.38
N HIS A 461 -0.51 17.17 25.05
CA HIS A 461 0.74 16.76 24.39
C HIS A 461 1.37 15.48 24.95
N GLY A 462 0.53 14.56 25.44
CA GLY A 462 0.96 13.29 26.02
C GLY A 462 1.42 13.35 27.46
N ARG A 463 1.38 14.52 28.09
CA ARG A 463 1.92 14.73 29.44
C ARG A 463 0.93 14.23 30.50
N VAL A 464 1.35 13.24 31.28
CA VAL A 464 0.58 12.73 32.42
C VAL A 464 1.25 13.19 33.70
N ALA A 465 0.56 13.98 34.52
CA ALA A 465 1.09 14.44 35.80
C ALA A 465 1.00 13.31 36.85
N ILE A 466 2.16 12.89 37.38
CA ILE A 466 2.27 11.82 38.37
C ILE A 466 2.90 12.33 39.66
N THR A 467 2.35 11.91 40.79
CA THR A 467 2.91 12.20 42.10
C THR A 467 4.03 11.21 42.41
N VAL A 468 5.20 11.72 42.80
CA VAL A 468 6.35 10.91 43.23
C VAL A 468 6.47 11.09 44.74
N THR A 469 6.38 10.00 45.49
CA THR A 469 6.66 9.96 46.93
C THR A 469 8.17 10.01 47.12
N GLU A 470 8.63 10.95 47.94
CA GLU A 470 10.06 11.13 48.28
C GLU A 470 10.56 10.08 49.26
#